data_AF-E7CA84-F1
#
_entry.id   AF-E7CA84-F1
#
_cell.length_a   1.000
_cell.length_b   1.000
_cell.length_c   1.000
_cell.angle_alpha   90.00
_cell.angle_beta   90.00
_cell.angle_gamma   90.00
#
_symmetry.space_group_name_H-M   'P 1'
#
loop_
_entity.id
_entity.type
_entity.pdbx_description
1 polymer ?
#
loop_
_entity_poly.entity_id
_entity_poly.type
_entity_poly.pdbx_seq_one_letter_code
_entity_poly.pdbx_strand_id
1 'polypeptide(L)' 'MNLAKKDAIFLHCLPRGNEVTEEVFLGKQSRVWQQALNRVYVQKSILLYCFGKLR' A
#
# COMPACT_ATOMS: atom_id res chain seq x y z
N MET A 1 -13.14 0.06 -11.20
CA MET A 1 -13.42 -0.66 -9.92
C MET A 1 -14.88 -1.08 -9.76
N ASN A 2 -15.75 -0.85 -10.74
CA ASN A 2 -17.22 -0.93 -10.58
C ASN A 2 -17.78 -2.35 -10.43
N LEU A 3 -17.07 -3.37 -10.89
CA LEU A 3 -17.46 -4.79 -10.72
C LEU A 3 -16.87 -5.44 -9.46
N ALA A 4 -15.94 -4.75 -8.77
CA ALA A 4 -15.37 -5.26 -7.54
C ALA A 4 -16.36 -5.11 -6.37
N LYS A 5 -16.08 -5.77 -5.25
CA LYS A 5 -16.82 -5.54 -4.01
C LYS A 5 -16.79 -4.05 -3.64
N LYS A 6 -17.86 -3.57 -2.97
CA LYS A 6 -18.00 -2.16 -2.59
C LYS A 6 -16.86 -1.64 -1.70
N ASP A 7 -16.25 -2.53 -0.93
CA ASP A 7 -15.15 -2.28 0.00
C ASP A 7 -13.76 -2.63 -0.58
N ALA A 8 -13.68 -3.02 -1.86
CA ALA A 8 -12.40 -3.31 -2.49
C ALA A 8 -11.49 -2.07 -2.45
N ILE A 9 -10.21 -2.29 -2.17
CA ILE A 9 -9.18 -1.27 -2.25
C ILE A 9 -8.17 -1.62 -3.33
N PHE A 10 -7.61 -0.59 -3.96
CA PHE A 10 -6.53 -0.73 -4.93
C PHE A 10 -5.18 -0.49 -4.25
N LEU A 11 -4.23 -1.38 -4.51
CA LEU A 11 -2.86 -1.35 -4.00
C LEU A 11 -1.87 -1.44 -5.16
N HIS A 12 -0.75 -0.74 -5.05
CA HIS A 12 0.37 -0.78 -5.99
C HIS A 12 1.69 -0.50 -5.26
N CYS A 13 2.73 -1.27 -5.53
CA CYS A 13 4.00 -1.20 -4.79
C CYS A 13 4.90 -0.02 -5.19
N LEU A 14 4.64 0.61 -6.34
CA LEU A 14 5.44 1.69 -6.96
C LEU A 14 6.80 1.20 -7.52
N PRO A 15 7.43 1.97 -8.45
CA PRO A 15 6.85 3.10 -9.19
C PRO A 15 5.73 2.65 -10.12
N ARG A 16 4.80 3.56 -10.44
CA ARG A 16 3.74 3.28 -11.42
C ARG A 16 4.23 3.55 -12.84
N GLY A 17 3.96 2.65 -13.78
CA GLY A 17 4.06 2.83 -15.22
C GLY A 17 2.68 2.91 -15.89
N ASN A 18 2.46 2.14 -16.96
CA ASN A 18 1.22 2.12 -17.75
C ASN A 18 0.24 1.02 -17.33
N GLU A 19 0.55 0.24 -16.29
CA GLU A 19 -0.22 -0.90 -15.82
C GLU A 19 -1.55 -0.53 -15.15
N VAL A 20 -1.76 0.74 -14.79
CA VAL A 20 -2.99 1.23 -14.18
C VAL A 20 -3.30 2.66 -14.61
N THR A 21 -4.57 2.94 -14.87
CA THR A 21 -5.03 4.28 -15.27
C THR A 21 -4.88 5.31 -14.15
N GLU A 22 -4.80 6.59 -14.53
CA GLU A 22 -4.84 7.75 -13.62
C GLU A 22 -6.05 7.69 -12.68
N GLU A 23 -7.21 7.37 -13.24
CA GLU A 23 -8.48 7.31 -12.51
C GLU A 23 -8.47 6.26 -11.38
N VAL A 24 -7.90 5.08 -11.62
CA VAL A 24 -7.82 4.04 -10.58
C VAL A 24 -6.75 4.39 -9.54
N PHE A 25 -5.60 4.92 -9.98
CA PHE A 25 -4.48 5.23 -9.10
C PHE A 25 -4.78 6.38 -8.13
N LEU A 26 -5.46 7.42 -8.61
CA LEU A 26 -5.89 8.59 -7.80
C LEU A 26 -7.31 8.44 -7.25
N GLY A 27 -8.02 7.38 -7.63
CA GLY A 27 -9.41 7.14 -7.26
C GLY A 27 -9.62 6.91 -5.76
N LYS A 28 -10.87 7.07 -5.30
CA LYS A 28 -11.25 6.96 -3.87
C LYS A 28 -10.91 5.62 -3.22
N GLN A 29 -10.85 4.54 -4.00
CA GLN A 29 -10.51 3.19 -3.53
C GLN A 29 -8.99 2.94 -3.50
N SER A 30 -8.17 3.86 -4.01
CA SER A 30 -6.72 3.75 -3.96
C SER A 30 -6.19 3.90 -2.54
N ARG A 31 -5.29 3.01 -2.15
CA ARG A 31 -4.53 3.05 -0.89
C ARG A 31 -3.02 2.95 -1.15
N VAL A 32 -2.58 3.33 -2.34
CA VAL A 32 -1.16 3.26 -2.75
C VAL A 32 -0.26 4.04 -1.79
N TRP A 33 -0.62 5.28 -1.44
CA TRP A 33 0.18 6.10 -0.52
C TRP A 33 0.17 5.56 0.91
N GLN A 34 -0.96 5.03 1.38
CA GLN A 34 -1.03 4.36 2.68
C GLN A 34 -0.13 3.12 2.72
N GLN A 35 -0.14 2.33 1.64
CA GLN A 35 0.74 1.16 1.51
C GLN A 35 2.22 1.57 1.51
N ALA A 36 2.59 2.64 0.80
CA ALA A 36 3.95 3.17 0.80
C ALA A 36 4.37 3.63 2.20
N LEU A 37 3.51 4.36 2.91
CA LEU A 37 3.76 4.76 4.31
C LEU A 37 3.91 3.54 5.23
N ASN A 38 3.12 2.49 5.02
CA ASN A 38 3.20 1.25 5.80
C ASN A 38 4.56 0.56 5.69
N ARG A 39 5.35 0.82 4.65
CA ARG A 39 6.75 0.37 4.58
C ARG A 39 7.55 0.87 5.78
N VAL A 40 7.38 2.12 6.20
CA VAL A 40 8.12 2.68 7.35
C VAL A 40 7.83 1.90 8.63
N TYR A 41 6.55 1.65 8.91
CA TYR A 41 6.16 0.91 10.11
C TYR A 41 6.65 -0.53 10.07
N VAL A 42 6.47 -1.22 8.93
CA VAL A 42 6.91 -2.61 8.77
C VAL A 42 8.44 -2.72 8.93
N GLN A 43 9.21 -1.85 8.27
CA GLN A 43 10.67 -1.90 8.36
C GLN A 43 11.16 -1.59 9.78
N LYS A 44 10.54 -0.63 10.48
CA LYS A 44 10.84 -0.37 11.90
C LYS A 44 10.57 -1.60 12.76
N SER A 45 9.42 -2.25 12.60
CA SER A 45 9.07 -3.44 13.36
C SER A 45 10.04 -4.61 13.10
N ILE A 46 10.40 -4.85 11.84
CA ILE A 46 11.40 -5.87 11.48
C ILE A 46 12.73 -5.59 12.16
N LEU A 47 13.24 -4.35 12.08
CA LEU A 47 14.49 -3.98 12.71
C LEU A 47 14.44 -4.16 14.24
N LEU A 48 13.36 -3.72 14.88
CA LEU A 48 13.18 -3.89 16.33
C LEU A 48 13.13 -5.38 16.71
N TYR A 49 12.45 -6.22 15.94
CA TYR A 49 12.41 -7.67 16.15
C TYR A 49 13.81 -8.29 16.02
N CYS A 50 14.54 -8.00 14.94
CA CYS A 50 15.90 -8.50 14.72
C CYS A 50 16.89 -8.05 15.81
N PHE A 51 16.67 -6.88 16.40
CA PHE A 51 17.49 -6.37 17.51
C PHE A 51 17.00 -6.81 18.91
N GLY A 52 16.01 -7.69 19.01
CA GLY A 52 15.45 -8.14 20.30
C GLY A 52 14.75 -7.04 21.09
N LYS A 53 14.31 -5.97 20.42
CA LYS A 53 13.64 -4.80 21.01
C LYS A 53 12.10 -4.84 20.85
N LEU A 54 11.58 -5.82 20.12
CA LEU A 54 10.16 -6.10 19.97
C LEU A 54 9.89 -7.47 20.60
N ARG A 55 9.06 -7.52 21.65
CA ARG A 55 8.62 -8.75 22.30
C ARG A 55 7.29 -9.22 21.72
#